data_AF-W3A522-F1
#
_entry.id   AF-W3A522-F1
#
_cell.length_a   1.000
_cell.length_b   1.000
_cell.length_c   1.000
_cell.angle_alpha   90.00
_cell.angle_beta   90.00
_cell.angle_gamma   90.00
#
_symmetry.space_group_name_H-M   'P 1'
#
loop_
_entity.id
_entity.type
_entity.pdbx_description
1 polymer ?
#
loop_
_entity_poly.entity_id
_entity_poly.type
_entity_poly.pdbx_seq_one_letter_code
_entity_poly.pdbx_strand_id
1 'polypeptide(L)'
;MFPDEQICYEETAAVAKQMLDVWPKERLPGFGEGVDIEWAHLYCARNGCWYNDNLITAYGKMVEGVNGNNTTILLPPMKTPVPKAPKKGMRIPPTTLSLITAASSGRFFLAAKHQWYPLDVTDKRANHNLLAQLADEIVKKSLTKAFSVTVVHSPIQKDGFNCGVFICLYFWRRFWKGAGSDYTEEGLLRRRWDILRTIMEFSDESKDEEKVIE
;
A
#
# COMPACT_ATOMS: atom_id res chain seq x y z
N MET A 1 -17.59 -8.63 18.09
CA MET A 1 -18.24 -7.89 17.00
C MET A 1 -18.40 -8.86 15.85
N PHE A 2 -19.63 -9.19 15.51
CA PHE A 2 -19.94 -10.16 14.45
C PHE A 2 -19.56 -9.56 13.07
N PRO A 3 -19.29 -10.39 12.04
CA PRO A 3 -18.95 -9.90 10.70
C PRO A 3 -19.99 -8.91 10.15
N ASP A 4 -21.25 -9.12 10.51
CA ASP A 4 -22.41 -8.40 9.97
C ASP A 4 -22.51 -6.94 10.48
N GLU A 5 -21.89 -6.61 11.62
CA GLU A 5 -21.88 -5.23 12.16
C GLU A 5 -20.79 -4.35 11.52
N GLN A 6 -19.88 -4.93 10.72
CA GLN A 6 -18.77 -4.19 10.08
C GLN A 6 -19.03 -3.87 8.60
N ILE A 7 -20.13 -4.37 8.06
CA ILE A 7 -20.51 -4.26 6.67
C ILE A 7 -21.62 -3.22 6.60
N CYS A 8 -21.23 -1.95 6.62
CA CYS A 8 -22.15 -0.89 6.24
C CYS A 8 -22.13 -0.85 4.71
N TYR A 9 -23.32 -0.81 4.08
CA TYR A 9 -23.59 -0.67 2.64
C TYR A 9 -23.74 -1.98 1.82
N GLU A 10 -24.80 -2.06 1.00
CA GLU A 10 -25.20 -3.25 0.21
C GLU A 10 -24.08 -3.78 -0.72
N GLU A 11 -23.28 -2.89 -1.31
CA GLU A 11 -22.17 -3.26 -2.20
C GLU A 11 -20.96 -3.86 -1.48
N THR A 12 -20.69 -3.43 -0.23
CA THR A 12 -19.59 -4.00 0.57
C THR A 12 -19.99 -5.35 1.16
N ALA A 13 -21.29 -5.61 1.32
CA ALA A 13 -21.83 -6.89 1.74
C ALA A 13 -21.58 -8.00 0.72
N ALA A 14 -21.69 -7.69 -0.57
CA ALA A 14 -21.36 -8.65 -1.62
C ALA A 14 -19.88 -9.06 -1.57
N VAL A 15 -18.98 -8.08 -1.42
CA VAL A 15 -17.53 -8.30 -1.29
C VAL A 15 -17.20 -9.12 -0.03
N ALA A 16 -17.79 -8.76 1.11
CA ALA A 16 -17.57 -9.47 2.35
C ALA A 16 -18.09 -10.91 2.29
N LYS A 17 -19.25 -11.13 1.67
CA LYS A 17 -19.81 -12.46 1.44
C LYS A 17 -18.90 -13.30 0.52
N GLN A 18 -18.50 -12.74 -0.62
CA GLN A 18 -17.60 -13.41 -1.55
C GLN A 18 -16.31 -13.82 -0.85
N MET A 19 -15.69 -12.92 -0.09
CA MET A 19 -14.48 -13.20 0.70
C MET A 19 -14.67 -14.37 1.68
N LEU A 20 -15.86 -14.53 2.28
CA LEU A 20 -16.17 -15.65 3.17
C LEU A 20 -16.39 -16.96 2.41
N ASP A 21 -17.00 -16.90 1.22
CA ASP A 21 -17.35 -18.09 0.42
C ASP A 21 -16.13 -18.78 -0.21
N VAL A 22 -15.11 -18.01 -0.61
CA VAL A 22 -13.89 -18.48 -1.32
C VAL A 22 -12.65 -18.60 -0.42
N TRP A 23 -12.83 -18.36 0.87
CA TRP A 23 -11.78 -18.44 1.88
C TRP A 23 -11.21 -19.86 2.04
N PRO A 24 -9.92 -20.08 2.37
CA PRO A 24 -8.84 -19.09 2.56
C PRO A 24 -7.88 -18.96 1.38
N LYS A 25 -7.81 -19.98 0.52
CA LYS A 25 -6.61 -20.30 -0.28
C LYS A 25 -6.77 -20.07 -1.78
N GLU A 26 -7.95 -19.64 -2.23
CA GLU A 26 -8.10 -19.29 -3.64
C GLU A 26 -7.20 -18.09 -3.95
N ARG A 27 -6.45 -18.21 -5.04
CA ARG A 27 -5.46 -17.23 -5.48
C ARG A 27 -6.15 -16.21 -6.39
N LEU A 28 -5.85 -14.94 -6.16
CA LEU A 28 -6.25 -13.85 -7.04
C LEU A 28 -5.14 -13.61 -8.10
N PRO A 29 -5.47 -13.65 -9.40
CA PRO A 29 -4.55 -13.34 -10.49
C PRO A 29 -4.43 -11.83 -10.75
N GLY A 30 -3.61 -11.45 -11.74
CA GLY A 30 -3.43 -10.05 -12.16
C GLY A 30 -2.31 -9.27 -11.47
N PHE A 31 -1.66 -9.82 -10.44
CA PHE A 31 -0.65 -9.09 -9.66
C PHE A 31 0.80 -9.24 -10.15
N GLY A 32 1.00 -9.98 -11.25
CA GLY A 32 2.30 -10.21 -11.88
C GLY A 32 3.08 -11.40 -11.32
N GLU A 33 4.15 -11.78 -12.02
CA GLU A 33 4.97 -12.94 -11.68
C GLU A 33 5.61 -12.81 -10.28
N GLY A 34 5.56 -13.90 -9.51
CA GLY A 34 6.13 -13.96 -8.16
C GLY A 34 5.34 -13.21 -7.08
N VAL A 35 4.15 -12.68 -7.41
CA VAL A 35 3.24 -12.06 -6.44
C VAL A 35 2.03 -12.96 -6.21
N ASP A 36 2.04 -13.65 -5.08
CA ASP A 36 1.01 -14.61 -4.69
C ASP A 36 0.02 -13.94 -3.72
N ILE A 37 -1.13 -13.49 -4.25
CA ILE A 37 -2.22 -12.93 -3.45
C ILE A 37 -3.32 -13.97 -3.30
N GLU A 38 -3.70 -14.26 -2.06
CA GLU A 38 -4.78 -15.18 -1.70
C GLU A 38 -5.82 -14.42 -0.89
N TRP A 39 -7.04 -14.93 -0.83
CA TRP A 39 -8.10 -14.34 -0.01
C TRP A 39 -7.72 -14.19 1.46
N ALA A 40 -6.95 -15.13 2.01
CA ALA A 40 -6.40 -15.04 3.36
C ALA A 40 -5.63 -13.74 3.61
N HIS A 41 -4.92 -13.24 2.60
CA HIS A 41 -4.14 -12.01 2.69
C HIS A 41 -5.03 -10.77 2.77
N LEU A 42 -6.23 -10.80 2.19
CA LEU A 42 -7.11 -9.64 2.08
C LEU A 42 -8.03 -9.45 3.30
N TYR A 43 -8.12 -10.43 4.20
CA TYR A 43 -8.95 -10.38 5.42
C TYR A 43 -8.67 -9.22 6.36
N CYS A 44 -7.47 -8.66 6.27
CA CYS A 44 -7.05 -7.51 7.04
C CYS A 44 -7.73 -6.20 6.62
N ALA A 45 -8.56 -6.23 5.55
CA ALA A 45 -9.49 -5.16 5.20
C ALA A 45 -10.45 -4.83 6.35
N ARG A 46 -10.85 -5.83 7.16
CA ARG A 46 -11.82 -5.64 8.25
C ARG A 46 -11.40 -4.60 9.29
N ASN A 47 -12.38 -4.08 10.03
CA ASN A 47 -12.13 -3.07 11.05
C ASN A 47 -11.18 -3.60 12.13
N GLY A 48 -10.37 -2.71 12.72
CA GLY A 48 -9.41 -3.06 13.78
C GLY A 48 -8.19 -3.86 13.32
N CYS A 49 -8.11 -4.25 12.05
CA CYS A 49 -6.98 -5.03 11.52
C CYS A 49 -5.92 -4.16 10.86
N TRP A 50 -4.65 -4.53 11.04
CA TRP A 50 -3.54 -3.94 10.32
C TRP A 50 -3.48 -4.52 8.91
N TYR A 51 -3.37 -3.66 7.90
CA TYR A 51 -3.08 -4.12 6.55
C TYR A 51 -1.72 -4.83 6.55
N ASN A 52 -1.71 -6.06 6.07
CA ASN A 52 -0.48 -6.82 5.90
C ASN A 52 0.23 -6.39 4.62
N ASP A 53 1.48 -6.85 4.48
CA ASP A 53 2.31 -6.53 3.33
C ASP A 53 1.67 -6.99 2.01
N ASN A 54 0.95 -8.11 1.99
CA ASN A 54 0.34 -8.66 0.79
C ASN A 54 -0.82 -7.79 0.29
N LEU A 55 -1.67 -7.27 1.18
CA LEU A 55 -2.71 -6.31 0.80
C LEU A 55 -2.09 -5.01 0.26
N ILE A 56 -1.07 -4.47 0.92
CA ILE A 56 -0.36 -3.27 0.42
C ILE A 56 0.30 -3.52 -0.95
N THR A 57 0.82 -4.74 -1.15
CA THR A 57 1.39 -5.16 -2.44
C THR A 57 0.33 -5.23 -3.52
N ALA A 58 -0.79 -5.90 -3.24
CA ALA A 58 -1.93 -6.01 -4.17
C ALA A 58 -2.46 -4.62 -4.54
N TYR A 59 -2.60 -3.74 -3.55
CA TYR A 59 -2.99 -2.34 -3.76
C TYR A 59 -2.01 -1.60 -4.68
N GLY A 60 -0.71 -1.68 -4.41
CA GLY A 60 0.31 -1.01 -5.23
C GLY A 60 0.37 -1.56 -6.66
N LYS A 61 0.12 -2.86 -6.85
CA LYS A 61 0.02 -3.50 -8.17
C LYS A 61 -1.23 -3.09 -8.95
N MET A 62 -2.37 -3.01 -8.27
CA MET A 62 -3.60 -2.45 -8.85
C MET A 62 -3.38 -1.01 -9.31
N VAL A 63 -2.75 -0.16 -8.49
CA VAL A 63 -2.44 1.23 -8.86
C VAL A 63 -1.45 1.32 -10.03
N GLU A 64 -0.52 0.37 -10.15
CA GLU A 64 0.40 0.26 -11.29
C GLU A 64 -0.36 -0.10 -12.58
N GLY A 65 -1.23 -1.10 -12.52
CA GLY A 65 -2.04 -1.55 -13.66
C GLY A 65 -3.06 -0.51 -14.14
N VAL A 66 -3.85 0.07 -13.23
CA VAL A 66 -4.95 0.98 -13.57
C VAL A 66 -4.46 2.32 -14.14
N ASN A 67 -3.37 2.87 -13.61
CA ASN A 67 -2.97 4.24 -13.95
C ASN A 67 -1.87 4.34 -15.00
N GLY A 68 -1.14 3.26 -15.27
CA GLY A 68 0.08 3.29 -16.08
C GLY A 68 1.15 4.25 -15.52
N ASN A 69 2.38 4.18 -16.03
CA ASN A 69 3.48 5.10 -15.67
C ASN A 69 3.84 5.21 -14.17
N ASN A 70 3.43 4.24 -13.35
CA ASN A 70 3.80 4.11 -11.94
C ASN A 70 4.56 2.80 -11.74
N THR A 71 5.48 2.77 -10.79
CA THR A 71 6.08 1.51 -10.32
C THR A 71 5.99 1.43 -8.81
N THR A 72 5.51 0.28 -8.33
CA THR A 72 5.44 -0.03 -6.91
C THR A 72 6.72 -0.74 -6.48
N ILE A 73 7.48 -0.13 -5.58
CA ILE A 73 8.70 -0.69 -5.00
C ILE A 73 8.48 -0.86 -3.50
N LEU A 74 8.45 -2.11 -3.04
CA LEU A 74 8.37 -2.37 -1.62
C LEU A 74 9.75 -2.21 -0.98
N LEU A 75 9.84 -1.34 0.02
CA LEU A 75 11.03 -1.25 0.84
C LEU A 75 11.10 -2.49 1.75
N PRO A 76 12.30 -3.04 1.96
CA PRO A 76 12.48 -4.11 2.93
C PRO A 76 12.08 -3.65 4.34
N PRO A 77 11.85 -4.58 5.28
CA PRO A 77 11.63 -4.22 6.67
C PRO A 77 12.79 -3.38 7.21
N MET A 78 12.47 -2.15 7.62
CA MET A 78 13.44 -1.28 8.26
C MET A 78 13.43 -1.56 9.78
N LYS A 79 14.44 -1.12 10.56
CA LYS A 79 14.33 -1.10 12.05
C LYS A 79 14.29 0.32 12.67
N THR A 80 13.42 0.54 13.68
CA THR A 80 13.43 1.70 14.62
C THR A 80 13.81 1.32 16.05
N PRO A 81 14.56 2.15 16.80
CA PRO A 81 15.29 3.29 16.29
C PRO A 81 16.29 2.81 15.24
N VAL A 82 16.67 3.71 14.35
CA VAL A 82 17.77 3.52 13.41
C VAL A 82 18.89 2.74 14.11
N PRO A 83 19.16 1.49 13.74
CA PRO A 83 20.31 0.81 14.30
C PRO A 83 21.56 1.59 13.85
N LYS A 84 22.56 1.71 14.75
CA LYS A 84 23.82 2.41 14.44
C LYS A 84 24.53 1.82 13.21
N ALA A 85 24.21 0.57 12.88
CA ALA A 85 24.54 -0.12 11.65
C ALA A 85 23.25 -0.58 10.94
N PRO A 86 23.10 -0.40 9.61
CA PRO A 86 24.10 0.14 8.69
C PRO A 86 24.33 1.64 8.89
N LYS A 87 25.53 2.10 8.51
CA LYS A 87 25.93 3.52 8.59
C LYS A 87 24.94 4.39 7.80
N LYS A 88 24.82 5.67 8.16
CA LYS A 88 24.02 6.66 7.42
C LYS A 88 24.35 6.56 5.91
N GLY A 89 23.34 6.49 5.06
CA GLY A 89 23.52 6.31 3.62
C GLY A 89 23.88 4.89 3.20
N MET A 90 23.53 3.86 3.98
CA MET A 90 23.56 2.44 3.58
C MET A 90 22.30 1.71 4.04
N ARG A 91 21.19 2.45 4.16
CA ARG A 91 19.94 1.91 4.73
C ARG A 91 19.11 1.18 3.70
N ILE A 92 19.26 1.54 2.43
CA ILE A 92 18.49 0.97 1.33
C ILE A 92 19.38 -0.09 0.66
N PRO A 93 18.92 -1.35 0.53
CA PRO A 93 19.70 -2.38 -0.12
C PRO A 93 20.06 -2.00 -1.55
N PRO A 94 21.25 -2.41 -2.05
CA PRO A 94 21.64 -2.19 -3.45
C PRO A 94 20.59 -2.69 -4.44
N THR A 95 19.94 -3.81 -4.17
CA THR A 95 18.86 -4.37 -5.00
C THR A 95 17.68 -3.40 -5.15
N THR A 96 17.22 -2.80 -4.04
CA THR A 96 16.16 -1.78 -4.07
C THR A 96 16.61 -0.51 -4.81
N LEU A 97 17.86 -0.07 -4.62
CA LEU A 97 18.41 1.08 -5.34
C LEU A 97 18.48 0.83 -6.85
N SER A 98 18.87 -0.38 -7.27
CA SER A 98 18.88 -0.79 -8.68
C SER A 98 17.48 -0.82 -9.27
N LEU A 99 16.47 -1.30 -8.53
CA LEU A 99 15.07 -1.24 -8.98
C LEU A 99 14.60 0.20 -9.20
N ILE A 100 14.96 1.12 -8.30
CA ILE A 100 14.62 2.54 -8.44
C ILE A 100 15.31 3.14 -9.68
N THR A 101 16.59 2.83 -9.91
CA THR A 101 17.33 3.31 -11.08
C THR A 101 16.79 2.74 -12.39
N ALA A 102 16.35 1.49 -12.39
CA ALA A 102 15.84 0.81 -13.58
C ALA A 102 14.41 1.23 -13.94
N ALA A 103 13.61 1.72 -13.00
CA ALA A 103 12.24 2.08 -13.31
C ALA A 103 12.22 3.31 -14.23
N SER A 104 11.54 3.15 -15.36
CA SER A 104 11.29 4.19 -16.36
C SER A 104 10.10 5.08 -16.00
N SER A 105 9.34 4.72 -14.96
CA SER A 105 8.11 5.36 -14.51
C SER A 105 8.35 6.69 -13.80
N GLY A 106 7.44 7.66 -13.98
CA GLY A 106 7.54 9.00 -13.38
C GLY A 106 7.18 9.06 -11.88
N ARG A 107 6.61 8.01 -11.29
CA ARG A 107 6.20 7.97 -9.88
C ARG A 107 6.49 6.61 -9.24
N PHE A 108 7.00 6.66 -8.01
CA PHE A 108 7.33 5.49 -7.20
C PHE A 108 6.44 5.43 -5.97
N PHE A 109 5.85 4.26 -5.72
CA PHE A 109 5.24 3.96 -4.42
C PHE A 109 6.26 3.18 -3.58
N LEU A 110 6.65 3.74 -2.43
CA LEU A 110 7.58 3.12 -1.49
C LEU A 110 6.84 2.84 -0.18
N ALA A 111 6.47 1.57 0.05
CA ALA A 111 5.91 1.12 1.33
C ALA A 111 6.94 0.29 2.10
N ALA A 112 7.06 0.54 3.39
CA ALA A 112 7.91 -0.24 4.28
C ALA A 112 7.17 -1.48 4.81
N LYS A 113 7.79 -2.66 4.72
CA LYS A 113 7.27 -3.92 5.27
C LYS A 113 7.37 -3.95 6.81
N HIS A 114 6.34 -4.51 7.46
CA HIS A 114 6.24 -4.93 8.89
C HIS A 114 6.68 -3.95 10.01
N GLN A 115 5.76 -3.76 10.97
CA GLN A 115 5.99 -3.23 12.33
C GLN A 115 6.43 -1.76 12.48
N TRP A 116 6.05 -0.94 11.51
CA TRP A 116 6.19 0.49 11.62
C TRP A 116 4.85 1.13 11.89
N TYR A 117 4.75 1.77 13.06
CA TYR A 117 3.91 2.96 13.20
C TYR A 117 4.06 3.76 11.90
N PRO A 118 2.96 4.12 11.23
CA PRO A 118 3.01 4.77 9.93
C PRO A 118 3.99 5.92 10.02
N LEU A 119 5.05 5.82 9.21
CA LEU A 119 6.26 6.62 9.34
C LEU A 119 6.01 8.14 9.20
N ASP A 120 4.83 8.56 8.78
CA ASP A 120 4.44 9.97 8.71
C ASP A 120 3.07 10.24 9.36
N VAL A 121 2.16 9.27 9.30
CA VAL A 121 0.77 9.46 9.74
C VAL A 121 0.63 9.61 11.27
N THR A 122 1.69 9.31 12.04
CA THR A 122 1.73 9.49 13.50
C THR A 122 2.51 10.72 13.98
N ASP A 123 3.00 11.57 13.06
CA ASP A 123 3.74 12.81 13.32
C ASP A 123 4.85 12.69 14.40
N LYS A 124 5.64 11.61 14.30
CA LYS A 124 6.79 11.38 15.19
C LYS A 124 8.05 11.94 14.54
N ARG A 125 8.68 12.93 15.18
CA ARG A 125 9.97 13.54 14.74
C ARG A 125 11.05 12.53 14.34
N ALA A 126 11.17 11.41 15.07
CA ALA A 126 12.14 10.36 14.76
C ALA A 126 11.89 9.71 13.39
N ASN A 127 10.62 9.56 13.02
CA ASN A 127 10.24 8.99 11.73
C ASN A 127 10.51 9.97 10.59
N HIS A 128 10.24 11.27 10.77
CA HIS A 128 10.57 12.30 9.77
C HIS A 128 12.07 12.32 9.45
N ASN A 129 12.91 12.22 10.49
CA ASN A 129 14.36 12.16 10.30
C ASN A 129 14.81 10.91 9.54
N LEU A 130 14.14 9.77 9.75
CA LEU A 130 14.43 8.54 9.01
C LEU A 130 13.98 8.68 7.55
N LEU A 131 12.74 9.11 7.31
CA LEU A 131 12.21 9.32 5.96
C LEU A 131 13.07 10.30 5.15
N ALA A 132 13.49 11.40 5.76
CA ALA A 132 14.39 12.37 5.12
C ALA A 132 15.76 11.74 4.77
N GLN A 133 16.32 10.90 5.63
CA GLN A 133 17.56 10.17 5.34
C GLN A 133 17.40 9.16 4.20
N LEU A 134 16.27 8.45 4.14
CA LEU A 134 15.99 7.50 3.07
C LEU A 134 15.78 8.22 1.74
N ALA A 135 15.02 9.30 1.73
CA ALA A 135 14.83 10.12 0.54
C ALA A 135 16.17 10.68 0.03
N ASP A 136 17.01 11.21 0.91
CA ASP A 136 18.36 11.69 0.57
C ASP A 136 19.25 10.57 -0.01
N GLU A 137 19.19 9.36 0.56
CA GLU A 137 19.93 8.21 0.05
C GLU A 137 19.46 7.79 -1.36
N ILE A 138 18.16 7.77 -1.62
CA ILE A 138 17.58 7.48 -2.95
C ILE A 138 18.05 8.52 -3.96
N VAL A 139 17.91 9.81 -3.64
CA VAL A 139 18.28 10.90 -4.56
C VAL A 139 19.75 10.82 -4.91
N LYS A 140 20.64 10.58 -3.93
CA LYS A 140 22.09 10.56 -4.17
C LYS A 140 22.59 9.33 -4.90
N LYS A 141 21.91 8.18 -4.76
CA LYS A 141 22.44 6.90 -5.24
C LYS A 141 21.71 6.31 -6.43
N SER A 142 20.44 6.64 -6.62
CA SER A 142 19.60 6.00 -7.64
C SER A 142 19.15 6.95 -8.74
N LEU A 143 19.07 8.25 -8.47
CA LEU A 143 18.50 9.23 -9.39
C LEU A 143 19.59 10.06 -10.08
N THR A 144 19.54 10.13 -11.41
CA THR A 144 20.54 10.84 -12.23
C THR A 144 20.29 12.34 -12.36
N LYS A 145 19.07 12.80 -12.02
CA LYS A 145 18.68 14.21 -12.05
C LYS A 145 18.64 14.80 -10.64
N ALA A 146 18.74 16.11 -10.53
CA ALA A 146 18.55 16.81 -9.26
C ALA A 146 17.07 16.74 -8.84
N PHE A 147 16.79 16.04 -7.74
CA PHE A 147 15.48 16.01 -7.09
C PHE A 147 15.54 16.76 -5.76
N SER A 148 14.45 17.42 -5.39
CA SER A 148 14.26 17.97 -4.05
C SER A 148 13.50 16.99 -3.16
N VAL A 149 13.86 16.96 -1.88
CA VAL A 149 13.10 16.25 -0.86
C VAL A 149 12.13 17.24 -0.22
N THR A 150 10.85 16.92 -0.23
CA THR A 150 9.79 17.77 0.35
C THR A 150 8.94 16.96 1.31
N VAL A 151 8.67 17.53 2.49
CA VAL A 151 7.73 16.96 3.46
C VAL A 151 6.31 17.27 3.00
N VAL A 152 5.44 16.27 2.99
CA VAL A 152 4.06 16.43 2.54
C VAL A 152 3.12 16.20 3.73
N HIS A 153 2.41 17.25 4.13
CA HIS A 153 1.43 17.14 5.19
C HIS A 153 0.25 16.26 4.78
N SER A 154 -0.06 15.28 5.63
CA SER A 154 -1.17 14.35 5.48
C SER A 154 -2.00 14.32 6.77
N PRO A 155 -3.28 13.90 6.69
CA PRO A 155 -4.10 13.74 7.89
C PRO A 155 -3.41 12.81 8.91
N ILE A 156 -3.39 13.23 10.18
CA ILE A 156 -2.77 12.48 11.27
C ILE A 156 -3.76 11.44 11.77
N GLN A 157 -3.30 10.18 11.84
CA GLN A 157 -4.08 9.07 12.34
C GLN A 157 -4.07 9.10 13.86
N LYS A 158 -5.25 8.87 14.45
CA LYS A 158 -5.43 8.85 15.90
C LYS A 158 -5.54 7.44 16.49
N ASP A 159 -5.98 6.48 15.68
CA ASP A 159 -6.07 5.07 16.07
C ASP A 159 -4.75 4.30 15.81
N GLY A 160 -4.70 3.04 16.22
CA GLY A 160 -3.51 2.19 16.11
C GLY A 160 -3.47 1.25 14.90
N PHE A 161 -4.45 1.26 13.99
CA PHE A 161 -4.64 0.18 13.00
C PHE A 161 -4.97 0.62 11.58
N ASN A 162 -5.36 1.88 11.34
CA ASN A 162 -5.66 2.45 10.02
C ASN A 162 -4.42 2.94 9.24
N CYS A 163 -3.21 2.65 9.69
CA CYS A 163 -1.97 3.15 9.06
C CYS A 163 -1.86 2.80 7.57
N GLY A 164 -2.15 1.55 7.23
CA GLY A 164 -2.21 1.09 5.84
C GLY A 164 -3.31 1.79 5.03
N VAL A 165 -4.47 2.04 5.64
CA VAL A 165 -5.59 2.75 5.00
C VAL A 165 -5.19 4.19 4.66
N PHE A 166 -4.55 4.91 5.59
CA PHE A 166 -4.08 6.27 5.35
C PHE A 166 -3.02 6.31 4.24
N ILE A 167 -2.11 5.33 4.20
CA ILE A 167 -1.15 5.19 3.10
C ILE A 167 -1.89 4.99 1.77
N CYS A 168 -2.81 4.01 1.70
CA CYS A 168 -3.60 3.77 0.50
C CYS A 168 -4.34 5.04 0.06
N LEU A 169 -5.08 5.71 0.95
CA LEU A 169 -5.82 6.94 0.66
C LEU A 169 -4.93 8.08 0.17
N TYR A 170 -3.74 8.25 0.74
CA TYR A 170 -2.79 9.26 0.30
C TYR A 170 -2.45 9.11 -1.18
N PHE A 171 -2.18 7.87 -1.61
CA PHE A 171 -1.87 7.59 -3.01
C PHE A 171 -3.11 7.58 -3.88
N TRP A 172 -4.20 6.96 -3.40
CA TRP A 172 -5.47 6.88 -4.10
C TRP A 172 -5.93 8.27 -4.56
N ARG A 173 -5.92 9.26 -3.67
CA ARG A 173 -6.31 10.64 -3.99
C ARG A 173 -5.45 11.33 -5.04
N ARG A 174 -4.22 10.86 -5.25
CA ARG A 174 -3.31 11.39 -6.28
C ARG A 174 -3.52 10.75 -7.65
N PHE A 175 -4.12 9.57 -7.68
CA PHE A 175 -4.40 8.80 -8.89
C PHE A 175 -5.85 8.93 -9.33
N TRP A 176 -6.77 9.10 -8.38
CA TRP A 176 -8.21 9.24 -8.64
C TRP A 176 -8.77 10.44 -7.86
N LYS A 177 -9.18 11.48 -8.60
CA LYS A 177 -9.74 12.73 -8.05
C LYS A 177 -11.07 12.56 -7.32
N GLY A 178 -11.82 11.48 -7.61
CA GLY A 178 -13.09 11.16 -6.96
C GLY A 178 -12.94 10.46 -5.60
N ALA A 179 -11.71 10.15 -5.19
CA ALA A 179 -11.44 9.53 -3.90
C ALA A 179 -11.75 10.52 -2.77
N GLY A 180 -12.69 10.15 -1.91
CA GLY A 180 -13.11 10.98 -0.80
C GLY A 180 -12.03 11.15 0.26
N SER A 181 -12.24 12.12 1.15
CA SER A 181 -11.34 12.48 2.25
C SER A 181 -12.03 12.38 3.61
N ASP A 182 -12.93 11.41 3.74
CA ASP A 182 -13.64 11.15 4.99
C ASP A 182 -12.76 10.27 5.89
N TYR A 183 -12.19 10.89 6.93
CA TYR A 183 -11.36 10.24 7.94
C TYR A 183 -12.11 10.03 9.26
N THR A 184 -13.44 10.09 9.26
CA THR A 184 -14.24 9.61 10.40
C THR A 184 -14.07 8.10 10.56
N GLU A 185 -14.46 7.54 11.71
CA GLU A 185 -14.37 6.09 11.93
C GLU A 185 -15.19 5.32 10.88
N GLU A 186 -16.42 5.75 10.60
CA GLU A 186 -17.29 5.19 9.56
C GLU A 186 -16.69 5.39 8.17
N GLY A 187 -16.14 6.57 7.89
CA GLY A 187 -15.45 6.88 6.64
C GLY A 187 -14.26 5.94 6.39
N LEU A 188 -13.41 5.73 7.39
CA LEU A 188 -12.25 4.84 7.31
C LEU A 188 -12.68 3.37 7.14
N LEU A 189 -13.72 2.94 7.84
CA LEU A 189 -14.31 1.61 7.64
C LEU A 189 -14.80 1.44 6.20
N ARG A 190 -15.53 2.41 5.66
CA ARG A 190 -15.97 2.39 4.27
C ARG A 190 -14.79 2.33 3.31
N ARG A 191 -13.74 3.13 3.56
CA ARG A 191 -12.54 3.15 2.71
C ARG A 191 -11.77 1.85 2.73
N ARG A 192 -11.80 1.10 3.83
CA ARG A 192 -11.20 -0.23 3.87
C ARG A 192 -11.85 -1.18 2.87
N TRP A 193 -13.18 -1.21 2.86
CA TRP A 193 -13.95 -2.02 1.92
C TRP A 193 -13.84 -1.52 0.48
N ASP A 194 -13.83 -0.21 0.25
CA ASP A 194 -13.58 0.35 -1.08
C ASP A 194 -12.22 -0.11 -1.63
N ILE A 195 -11.16 -0.10 -0.80
CA ILE A 195 -9.83 -0.57 -1.20
C ILE A 195 -9.86 -2.05 -1.58
N LEU A 196 -10.50 -2.88 -0.76
CA LEU A 196 -10.64 -4.30 -1.05
C LEU A 196 -11.39 -4.53 -2.36
N ARG A 197 -12.52 -3.85 -2.55
CA ARG A 197 -13.35 -3.96 -3.75
C ARG A 197 -12.54 -3.66 -5.01
N THR A 198 -11.79 -2.55 -5.03
CA THR A 198 -11.01 -2.19 -6.23
C THR A 198 -9.85 -3.14 -6.49
N ILE A 199 -9.25 -3.74 -5.47
CA ILE A 199 -8.25 -4.81 -5.65
C ILE A 199 -8.90 -6.03 -6.31
N MET A 200 -10.13 -6.38 -5.92
CA MET A 200 -10.86 -7.50 -6.49
C MET A 200 -11.32 -7.24 -7.92
N GLU A 201 -11.90 -6.06 -8.18
CA GLU A 201 -12.31 -5.63 -9.52
C GLU A 201 -11.12 -5.73 -10.50
N PHE A 202 -9.96 -5.19 -10.11
CA PHE A 202 -8.72 -5.31 -10.88
C PHE A 202 -8.30 -6.77 -11.14
N SER A 203 -8.45 -7.65 -10.13
CA SER A 203 -8.11 -9.06 -10.28
C SER A 203 -9.06 -9.80 -11.21
N ASP A 204 -10.36 -9.50 -11.14
CA ASP A 204 -11.37 -10.11 -11.99
C ASP A 204 -11.25 -9.62 -13.44
N GLU A 205 -10.98 -8.34 -13.67
CA GLU A 205 -10.63 -7.81 -15.00
C GLU A 205 -9.42 -8.53 -15.60
N SER A 206 -8.39 -8.78 -14.77
CA SER A 206 -7.19 -9.51 -15.21
C SER A 206 -7.49 -10.98 -15.55
N LYS A 207 -8.44 -11.64 -14.86
CA LYS A 207 -8.87 -13.02 -15.20
C LYS A 207 -9.48 -13.09 -16.58
N ASP A 208 -10.29 -12.10 -16.92
CA ASP A 208 -11.02 -12.09 -18.18
C ASP A 208 -10.08 -11.78 -19.35
N GLU A 209 -9.05 -10.95 -19.14
CA GLU A 209 -7.97 -10.74 -20.12
C GLU A 209 -7.14 -12.02 -20.36
N GLU A 210 -6.77 -12.76 -19.31
CA GLU A 210 -6.02 -14.03 -19.44
C GLU A 210 -6.81 -15.07 -20.25
N LYS A 211 -8.13 -15.16 -20.07
CA LYS A 211 -9.00 -16.11 -20.80
C LYS A 211 -9.21 -15.77 -22.27
N VAL A 212 -9.03 -14.51 -22.68
CA VAL A 212 -9.19 -14.09 -24.09
C VAL A 212 -7.94 -14.41 -24.92
N ILE A 213 -6.80 -14.65 -24.25
CA ILE A 213 -5.50 -14.91 -24.89
C ILE A 213 -5.24 -16.42 -25.07
N GLU A 214 -6.04 -17.30 -24.43
CA GLU A 214 -6.08 -18.75 -24.67
C GLU A 214 -7.01 -19.15 -25.83
#